data_AF-A0A6N2I8T5-F1
#
_entry.id   AF-A0A6N2I8T5-F1
#
_cell.length_a   1.000
_cell.length_b   1.000
_cell.length_c   1.000
_cell.angle_alpha   90.00
_cell.angle_beta   90.00
_cell.angle_gamma   90.00
#
_symmetry.space_group_name_H-M   'P 1'
#
loop_
_entity.id
_entity.type
_entity.pdbx_description
1 polymer ?
#
loop_
_entity_poly.entity_id
_entity_poly.type
_entity_poly.pdbx_seq_one_letter_code
_entity_poly.pdbx_strand_id
1 'polypeptide(L)' 'MDFLTGPLRVGQSVTFISERSDEHRLYLGEIKLIGLHQLVVESGDNFFTIQGDDMSNRDGENVVVYRTVLGLPSPPK' A
#
# COMPACT_ATOMS: atom_id res chain seq x y z
N MET A 1 9.71 -9.62 -10.20
CA MET A 1 8.58 -9.10 -9.40
C MET A 1 8.46 -7.64 -9.77
N ASP A 2 7.39 -7.28 -10.48
CA ASP A 2 7.16 -5.89 -10.90
C ASP A 2 6.54 -5.14 -9.72
N PHE A 3 7.38 -4.47 -8.95
CA PHE A 3 6.95 -3.51 -7.94
C PHE A 3 6.65 -2.19 -8.67
N LEU A 4 5.45 -1.63 -8.48
CA LEU A 4 5.17 -0.29 -8.99
C LEU A 4 6.00 0.73 -8.20
N THR A 5 7.04 1.25 -8.84
CA THR A 5 8.04 2.18 -8.26
C THR A 5 7.57 3.64 -8.23
N GLY A 6 6.28 3.86 -7.99
CA GLY A 6 5.68 5.20 -7.93
C GLY A 6 5.35 5.65 -6.50
N PRO A 7 5.38 6.96 -6.20
CA PRO A 7 4.94 7.47 -4.90
C PRO A 7 3.45 7.21 -4.71
N LEU A 8 3.09 6.59 -3.58
CA LEU A 8 1.70 6.36 -3.19
C LEU A 8 1.01 7.67 -2.83
N ARG A 9 -0.30 7.77 -3.09
CA ARG A 9 -1.11 8.96 -2.82
C ARG A 9 -2.43 8.60 -2.15
N VAL A 10 -2.94 9.49 -1.31
CA VAL A 10 -4.33 9.41 -0.82
C VAL A 10 -5.28 9.52 -2.04
N GLY A 11 -6.33 8.71 -2.04
CA GLY A 11 -7.27 8.56 -3.15
C GLY A 11 -6.80 7.58 -4.24
N GLN A 12 -5.59 7.02 -4.14
CA GLN A 12 -5.11 6.03 -5.10
C GLN A 12 -5.78 4.67 -4.87
N SER A 13 -6.32 4.08 -5.93
CA SER A 13 -6.78 2.69 -5.92
C SER A 13 -5.58 1.73 -5.91
N VAL A 14 -5.63 0.74 -5.02
CA VAL A 14 -4.59 -0.26 -4.82
C VAL A 14 -5.20 -1.65 -4.66
N THR A 15 -4.48 -2.65 -5.12
CA THR A 15 -4.76 -4.06 -4.85
C THR A 15 -3.79 -4.54 -3.78
N PHE A 16 -4.26 -5.27 -2.77
CA PHE A 16 -3.40 -5.79 -1.72
C PHE A 16 -3.81 -7.15 -1.18
N ILE A 17 -2.88 -7.84 -0.53
CA ILE A 17 -3.11 -9.14 0.10
C ILE A 17 -3.14 -8.96 1.63
N SER A 18 -4.20 -9.46 2.27
CA SER A 18 -4.26 -9.56 3.73
C SER A 18 -3.74 -10.92 4.18
N GLU A 19 -2.73 -10.93 5.05
CA GLU A 19 -2.18 -12.13 5.69
C GLU A 19 -2.88 -12.48 7.02
N ARG A 20 -3.97 -11.78 7.36
CA ARG A 20 -4.61 -11.85 8.68
C ARG A 20 -5.40 -13.15 8.93
N SER A 21 -5.43 -14.05 7.97
CA SER A 21 -6.08 -15.35 8.05
C SER A 21 -5.18 -16.39 7.38
N ASP A 22 -5.34 -17.65 7.76
CA ASP A 22 -4.69 -18.83 7.16
C ASP A 22 -4.93 -18.95 5.63
N GLU A 23 -5.78 -18.07 5.09
CA GLU A 23 -6.02 -17.83 3.68
C GLU A 23 -5.53 -16.43 3.27
N HIS A 24 -4.67 -16.40 2.25
CA HIS A 24 -4.28 -15.16 1.58
C HIS A 24 -5.44 -14.68 0.71
N ARG A 25 -6.04 -13.53 1.04
CA ARG A 25 -7.13 -12.94 0.27
C ARG A 25 -6.69 -11.66 -0.42
N LEU A 26 -7.06 -11.52 -1.69
CA LEU A 26 -6.81 -10.35 -2.51
C LEU A 26 -7.95 -9.34 -2.33
N TYR A 27 -7.60 -8.09 -2.08
CA TYR A 27 -8.53 -6.98 -1.90
C TYR A 27 -8.22 -5.87 -2.91
N LEU A 28 -9.26 -5.16 -3.33
CA LEU A 28 -9.16 -3.89 -4.05
C LEU A 28 -9.67 -2.79 -3.13
N GLY A 29 -8.91 -1.71 -2.96
CA GLY A 29 -9.30 -0.61 -2.09
C GLY A 29 -8.69 0.72 -2.49
N GLU A 30 -9.00 1.75 -1.71
CA GLU A 30 -8.50 3.11 -1.90
C GLU A 30 -7.69 3.55 -0.67
N ILE A 31 -6.51 4.14 -0.89
CA ILE A 31 -5.71 4.70 0.19
C ILE A 31 -6.43 5.92 0.78
N LYS A 32 -6.78 5.86 2.07
CA LYS A 32 -7.37 6.99 2.79
C LYS A 32 -6.36 7.77 3.61
N LEU A 33 -5.31 7.11 4.07
CA LEU A 33 -4.27 7.75 4.88
C LEU A 33 -2.90 7.09 4.64
N ILE A 34 -1.87 7.94 4.59
CA ILE A 34 -0.47 7.54 4.53
C ILE A 34 0.20 8.03 5.82
N GLY A 35 0.47 7.11 6.72
CA GLY A 35 1.26 7.32 7.93
C GLY A 35 2.74 7.04 7.69
N LEU A 36 3.57 7.29 8.71
CA LEU A 36 5.02 7.14 8.61
C LEU A 36 5.46 5.70 8.29
N HIS A 37 4.74 4.69 8.78
CA HIS A 37 5.07 3.27 8.55
C HIS A 37 3.83 2.44 8.21
N GLN A 38 2.71 3.10 7.91
CA GLN A 38 1.41 2.46 7.78
C GLN A 38 0.57 3.12 6.70
N LEU A 39 -0.17 2.32 5.94
CA LEU A 39 -1.27 2.78 5.10
C LEU A 39 -2.60 2.37 5.72
N VAL A 40 -3.60 3.24 5.58
CA VAL A 40 -5.00 2.87 5.80
C VAL A 40 -5.68 2.81 4.45
N VAL A 41 -6.24 1.65 4.12
CA VAL A 41 -6.94 1.36 2.88
C VAL A 41 -8.39 1.01 3.18
N GLU A 42 -9.32 1.67 2.52
CA GLU A 42 -10.75 1.33 2.55
C GLU A 42 -11.05 0.33 1.42
N SER A 43 -11.73 -0.77 1.73
CA SER A 43 -12.21 -1.74 0.75
C SER A 43 -13.61 -2.22 1.14
N GLY A 44 -14.62 -1.80 0.36
CA GLY A 44 -16.02 -1.92 0.76
C GLY A 44 -16.27 -1.14 2.06
N ASP A 45 -16.95 -1.76 3.03
CA ASP A 45 -17.23 -1.15 4.34
C ASP A 45 -16.12 -1.39 5.38
N ASN A 46 -14.96 -1.92 4.96
CA ASN A 46 -13.87 -2.30 5.86
C ASN A 46 -12.65 -1.41 5.67
N PHE A 47 -11.96 -1.17 6.78
CA PHE A 47 -10.65 -0.52 6.79
C PHE A 47 -9.54 -1.52 7.10
N PHE A 48 -8.48 -1.45 6.31
CA PHE A 48 -7.29 -2.29 6.43
C PHE A 48 -6.08 -1.42 6.74
N THR A 49 -5.29 -1.85 7.73
CA THR A 49 -3.98 -1.25 7.99
C THR A 49 -2.91 -2.12 7.37
N ILE A 50 -2.08 -1.53 6.53
CA ILE A 50 -0.95 -2.22 5.89
C ILE A 50 0.32 -1.67 6.51
N GLN A 51 1.10 -2.55 7.15
CA GLN A 51 2.41 -2.19 7.69
C GLN A 51 3.41 -2.09 6.54
N GLY A 52 4.24 -1.06 6.59
CA GLY A 52 5.37 -0.89 5.70
C GLY A 52 6.67 -1.23 6.42
N ASP A 53 7.62 -1.79 5.69
CA ASP A 53 8.97 -2.01 6.18
C ASP A 53 9.77 -0.72 5.98
N ASP A 54 10.37 -0.21 7.06
CA ASP A 54 11.31 0.89 7.00
C ASP A 54 12.61 0.41 6.36
N MET A 55 12.93 0.93 5.17
CA MET A 55 14.20 0.70 4.49
C MET A 55 15.03 1.99 4.41
N SER A 56 14.99 2.82 5.45
CA SER A 56 15.82 4.02 5.56
C SER A 56 17.26 3.73 5.16
N ASN A 57 17.68 4.27 4.02
CA ASN A 57 19.07 4.24 3.60
C ASN A 57 19.83 5.41 4.25
N ARG A 58 21.16 5.29 4.29
CA ARG A 58 22.11 6.15 5.01
C ARG A 58 22.02 7.66 4.68
N ASP A 59 21.30 8.04 3.63
CA ASP A 59 21.16 9.40 3.10
C ASP A 59 19.90 10.15 3.60
N GLY A 60 19.14 9.58 4.54
CA GLY A 60 18.06 10.29 5.23
C GLY A 60 16.72 10.33 4.50
N GLU A 61 16.60 9.64 3.37
CA GLU A 61 15.32 9.39 2.72
C GLU A 61 14.59 8.24 3.44
N ASN A 62 13.49 8.56 4.14
CA ASN A 62 12.63 7.54 4.74
C ASN A 62 11.81 6.88 3.63
N VAL A 63 12.30 5.72 3.17
CA VAL A 63 11.63 4.90 2.16
C VAL A 63 10.93 3.76 2.89
N VAL A 64 9.61 3.77 2.83
CA VAL A 64 8.76 2.72 3.40
C VAL A 64 8.25 1.85 2.26
N VAL A 65 8.53 0.55 2.34
CA VAL A 65 8.12 -0.40 1.29
C VAL A 65 6.94 -1.24 1.77
N TYR A 66 5.89 -1.26 0.94
CA TYR A 66 4.69 -2.07 1.17
C TYR A 66 4.66 -3.23 0.16
N ARG A 67 5.18 -4.39 0.56
CA ARG A 67 5.44 -5.53 -0.35
C ARG A 67 4.18 -6.13 -0.97
N THR A 68 3.04 -6.01 -0.29
CA THR A 68 1.77 -6.62 -0.70
C THR A 68 0.84 -5.64 -1.39
N VAL A 69 1.28 -4.42 -1.71
CA VAL A 69 0.43 -3.37 -2.30
C VAL A 69 0.85 -3.11 -3.73
N LEU A 70 -0.06 -3.39 -4.68
CA LEU A 70 0.07 -3.03 -6.07
C LEU A 70 -0.83 -1.83 -6.35
N GLY A 71 -0.25 -0.67 -6.67
CA GLY A 71 -1.04 0.43 -7.20
C GLY A 71 -1.75 0.03 -8.49
N LEU A 72 -2.92 0.57 -8.77
CA LEU A 72 -3.35 0.58 -10.17
C LEU A 72 -2.66 1.77 -10.86
N PRO A 73 -2.13 1.61 -12.09
CA PRO A 73 -1.58 2.73 -12.82
C PRO A 73 -2.63 3.84 -12.89
N SER A 74 -2.19 5.08 -12.67
CA SER A 74 -3.07 6.23 -12.79
C SER A 74 -3.65 6.25 -14.22
N PRO A 75 -4.95 6.52 -14.41
CA PRO A 75 -5.49 6.68 -15.76
C PRO A 75 -4.63 7.68 -16.54
N PRO A 76 -4.35 7.44 -17.84
CA PRO A 76 -3.66 8.42 -18.66
C PRO A 76 -4.38 9.77 -18.57
N LYS A 77 -3.63 10.85 -18.35
CA LYS A 77 -4.15 12.22 -18.39
C LYS A 77 -4.65 12.59 -19.78
#